data_AF-A0A427YTE3-F1
#
_entry.id   AF-A0A427YTE3-F1
#
_cell.length_a   1.000
_cell.length_b   1.000
_cell.length_c   1.000
_cell.angle_alpha   90.00
_cell.angle_beta   90.00
_cell.angle_gamma   90.00
#
_symmetry.space_group_name_H-M   'P 1'
#
loop_
_entity.id
_entity.type
_entity.pdbx_description
1 polymer ?
#
loop_
_entity_poly.entity_id
_entity_poly.type
_entity_poly.pdbx_seq_one_letter_code
_entity_poly.pdbx_strand_id
1 'polypeptide(L)'
;MYRTFPRSLHASIRALQSVTTTSPIEIRLRDGLKAAMKARDRPAANCLKAVLAEVTNAAKASANPNEPASSSAVITALRKGVEKRREAALAYAPTSPSPHPENHSALTNEITLLQSFLPSGPSPEALKELIQSVVDSLEEGVRGSKGAVGVVMKGVMAKLGEAAAGADRKEVGRIVGELLKK
;
A
#
# COMPACT_ATOMS: atom_id res chain seq x y z
N MET A 1 43.20 39.51 -40.21
CA MET A 1 43.26 38.04 -40.36
C MET A 1 42.51 37.43 -39.18
N TYR A 2 41.17 37.27 -39.28
CA TYR A 2 40.35 36.71 -38.20
C TYR A 2 39.91 35.30 -38.58
N ARG A 3 40.34 34.31 -37.81
CA ARG A 3 39.92 32.90 -37.92
C ARG A 3 38.51 32.76 -37.37
N THR A 4 37.55 32.43 -38.23
CA THR A 4 36.20 32.01 -37.84
C THR A 4 36.23 30.53 -37.48
N PHE A 5 36.00 30.20 -36.21
CA PHE A 5 35.79 28.82 -35.77
C PHE A 5 34.35 28.40 -36.11
N PRO A 6 34.13 27.19 -36.67
CA PRO A 6 32.78 26.72 -36.96
C PRO A 6 32.04 26.45 -35.64
N ARG A 7 30.83 27.01 -35.51
CA ARG A 7 29.91 26.74 -34.40
C ARG A 7 29.58 25.25 -34.39
N SER A 8 30.09 24.54 -33.38
CA SER A 8 29.66 23.19 -33.05
C SER A 8 28.15 23.19 -32.82
N LEU A 9 27.42 22.60 -33.77
CA LEU A 9 26.03 22.21 -33.58
C LEU A 9 26.04 21.08 -32.54
N HIS A 10 25.90 21.45 -31.27
CA HIS A 10 25.52 20.48 -30.25
C HIS A 10 24.07 20.10 -30.54
N ALA A 11 23.89 19.11 -31.43
CA ALA A 11 22.61 18.45 -31.63
C ALA A 11 22.24 17.84 -30.27
N SER A 12 21.36 18.52 -29.55
CA SER A 12 20.78 17.99 -28.34
C SER A 12 19.98 16.75 -28.74
N ILE A 13 20.60 15.58 -28.64
CA ILE A 13 19.90 14.31 -28.57
C ILE A 13 19.03 14.44 -27.32
N ARG A 14 17.78 14.87 -27.53
CA ARG A 14 16.73 14.79 -26.53
C ARG A 14 16.60 13.30 -26.25
N ALA A 15 17.29 12.85 -25.21
CA ALA A 15 17.17 11.49 -24.70
C ALA A 15 15.69 11.17 -24.68
N LEU A 16 15.30 10.08 -25.34
CA LEU A 16 13.98 9.49 -25.20
C LEU A 16 13.76 9.33 -23.70
N GLN A 17 12.99 10.25 -23.11
CA GLN A 17 12.53 10.12 -21.76
C GLN A 17 11.72 8.83 -21.77
N SER A 18 12.21 7.80 -21.09
CA SER A 18 11.43 6.61 -20.84
C SER A 18 10.12 7.09 -20.27
N VAL A 19 9.02 6.84 -20.99
CA VAL A 19 7.69 7.19 -20.51
C VAL A 19 7.48 6.34 -19.28
N THR A 20 7.73 6.92 -18.10
CA THR A 20 7.56 6.24 -16.82
C THR A 20 6.08 5.96 -16.66
N THR A 21 5.71 4.73 -16.99
CA THR A 21 4.31 4.31 -16.99
C THR A 21 3.86 4.19 -15.54
N THR A 22 3.16 5.22 -15.07
CA THR A 22 2.55 5.29 -13.74
C THR A 22 1.58 4.13 -13.57
N SER A 23 1.57 3.47 -12.41
CA SER A 23 0.71 2.31 -12.18
C SER A 23 -0.80 2.68 -12.23
N PRO A 24 -1.69 1.77 -12.68
CA PRO A 24 -3.13 2.05 -12.79
C PRO A 24 -3.79 2.51 -11.48
N ILE A 25 -3.39 1.96 -10.34
CA ILE A 25 -3.92 2.34 -9.03
C ILE A 25 -3.47 3.75 -8.62
N GLU A 26 -2.24 4.13 -8.96
CA GLU A 26 -1.71 5.46 -8.69
C GLU A 26 -2.39 6.52 -9.57
N ILE A 27 -2.74 6.16 -10.81
CA ILE A 27 -3.60 7.00 -11.67
C ILE A 27 -4.96 7.22 -11.01
N ARG A 28 -5.63 6.14 -10.54
CA ARG A 28 -6.92 6.25 -9.83
C ARG A 28 -6.85 7.14 -8.59
N LEU A 29 -5.77 7.06 -7.80
CA LEU A 29 -5.57 7.93 -6.64
C LEU A 29 -5.39 9.41 -7.04
N ARG A 30 -4.63 9.68 -8.11
CA ARG A 30 -4.47 11.05 -8.62
C ARG A 30 -5.77 11.61 -9.17
N ASP A 31 -6.58 10.81 -9.85
CA ASP A 31 -7.88 11.23 -10.35
C ASP A 31 -8.88 11.44 -9.22
N GLY A 32 -8.86 10.59 -8.19
CA GLY A 32 -9.59 10.81 -6.94
C GLY A 32 -9.21 12.14 -6.27
N LEU A 33 -7.92 12.48 -6.24
CA LEU A 33 -7.47 13.77 -5.70
C LEU A 33 -8.02 14.95 -6.52
N LYS A 34 -7.96 14.89 -7.85
CA LYS A 34 -8.55 15.92 -8.72
C LYS A 34 -10.05 16.08 -8.45
N ALA A 35 -10.78 14.96 -8.31
CA ALA A 35 -12.20 14.97 -8.01
C ALA A 35 -12.49 15.64 -6.65
N ALA A 36 -11.74 15.29 -5.60
CA ALA A 36 -11.88 15.91 -4.27
C ALA A 36 -11.61 17.42 -4.31
N MET A 37 -10.57 17.86 -5.04
CA MET A 37 -10.26 19.27 -5.21
C MET A 37 -11.35 20.04 -5.96
N LYS A 38 -11.98 19.40 -6.96
CA LYS A 38 -13.11 19.96 -7.71
C LYS A 38 -14.36 20.07 -6.84
N ALA A 39 -14.62 19.05 -6.02
CA ALA A 39 -15.74 19.02 -5.07
C ALA A 39 -15.53 19.91 -3.82
N ARG A 40 -14.36 20.55 -3.68
CA ARG A 40 -13.96 21.35 -2.50
C ARG A 40 -13.96 20.55 -1.19
N ASP A 41 -13.84 19.23 -1.29
CA ASP A 41 -13.68 18.34 -0.13
C ASP A 41 -12.23 18.42 0.39
N ARG A 42 -12.01 19.34 1.34
CA ARG A 42 -10.68 19.57 1.93
C ARG A 42 -10.17 18.34 2.70
N PRO A 43 -10.97 17.67 3.55
CA PRO A 43 -10.55 16.43 4.21
C PRO A 43 -10.08 15.35 3.23
N ALA A 44 -10.89 15.02 2.21
CA ALA A 44 -10.52 14.00 1.24
C ALA A 44 -9.27 14.39 0.43
N ALA A 45 -9.16 15.66 0.01
CA ALA A 45 -8.00 16.14 -0.73
C ALA A 45 -6.71 16.07 0.10
N ASN A 46 -6.77 16.43 1.38
CA ASN A 46 -5.62 16.35 2.28
C ASN A 46 -5.20 14.89 2.54
N CYS A 47 -6.18 14.01 2.75
CA CYS A 47 -5.95 12.58 2.92
C CYS A 47 -5.24 11.97 1.70
N LEU A 48 -5.76 12.20 0.50
CA LEU A 48 -5.21 11.66 -0.74
C LEU A 48 -3.82 12.23 -1.06
N LYS A 49 -3.56 13.52 -0.77
CA LYS A 49 -2.21 14.10 -0.91
C LYS A 49 -1.21 13.43 0.02
N ALA A 50 -1.58 13.21 1.29
CA ALA A 50 -0.70 12.56 2.25
C ALA A 50 -0.32 11.16 1.79
N VAL A 51 -1.28 10.37 1.29
CA VAL A 51 -1.01 9.02 0.78
C VAL A 51 -0.16 9.04 -0.50
N LEU A 52 -0.42 9.95 -1.44
CA LEU A 52 0.41 10.08 -2.64
C LEU A 52 1.86 10.49 -2.30
N ALA A 53 2.07 11.28 -1.25
CA ALA A 53 3.40 11.58 -0.74
C ALA A 53 4.09 10.32 -0.16
N GLU A 54 3.37 9.49 0.60
CA GLU A 54 3.89 8.19 1.06
C GLU A 54 4.26 7.25 -0.11
N VAL A 55 3.43 7.20 -1.15
CA VAL A 55 3.72 6.43 -2.38
C VAL A 55 4.99 6.96 -3.07
N THR A 56 5.13 8.27 -3.18
CA THR A 56 6.32 8.91 -3.78
C THR A 56 7.57 8.62 -2.95
N ASN A 57 7.46 8.65 -1.63
CA ASN A 57 8.56 8.31 -0.73
C ASN A 57 8.94 6.83 -0.84
N ALA A 58 7.96 5.93 -0.99
CA ALA A 58 8.20 4.51 -1.23
C ALA A 58 8.89 4.25 -2.57
N ALA A 59 8.54 5.00 -3.63
CA ALA A 59 9.21 4.91 -4.93
C ALA A 59 10.70 5.27 -4.82
N LYS A 60 11.00 6.38 -4.12
CA LYS A 60 12.39 6.86 -3.92
C LYS A 60 13.24 5.93 -3.07
N ALA A 61 12.62 5.18 -2.15
CA ALA A 61 13.30 4.19 -1.32
C ALA A 61 13.58 2.87 -2.05
N SER A 62 13.08 2.70 -3.28
CA SER A 62 13.32 1.51 -4.10
C SER A 62 14.70 1.54 -4.75
N ALA A 63 15.14 0.38 -5.28
CA ALA A 63 16.43 0.24 -5.96
C ALA A 63 16.61 1.18 -7.16
N ASN A 64 15.51 1.66 -7.75
CA ASN A 64 15.50 2.61 -8.86
C ASN A 64 14.72 3.89 -8.47
N PRO A 65 15.36 4.88 -7.81
CA PRO A 65 14.68 6.08 -7.33
C PRO A 65 14.02 6.95 -8.40
N ASN A 66 14.39 6.75 -9.68
CA ASN A 66 13.85 7.47 -10.83
C ASN A 66 12.64 6.79 -11.48
N GLU A 67 12.24 5.60 -11.01
CA GLU A 67 11.11 4.85 -11.54
C GLU A 67 9.85 5.07 -10.69
N PRO A 68 8.65 5.04 -11.32
CA PRO A 68 7.39 5.12 -10.59
C PRO A 68 7.20 3.88 -9.72
N ALA A 69 6.44 4.03 -8.63
CA ALA A 69 6.13 2.91 -7.76
C ALA A 69 5.36 1.82 -8.52
N SER A 70 5.80 0.57 -8.39
CA SER A 70 5.04 -0.58 -8.86
C SER A 70 3.67 -0.64 -8.18
N SER A 71 2.65 -1.17 -8.86
CA SER A 71 1.29 -1.33 -8.32
C SER A 71 1.28 -1.97 -6.92
N SER A 72 2.15 -2.96 -6.69
CA SER A 72 2.27 -3.65 -5.40
C SER A 72 2.82 -2.73 -4.29
N ALA A 73 3.77 -1.86 -4.62
CA ALA A 73 4.32 -0.86 -3.71
C ALA A 73 3.29 0.21 -3.37
N VAL A 74 2.51 0.67 -4.35
CA VAL A 74 1.41 1.64 -4.14
C VAL A 74 0.35 1.07 -3.20
N ILE A 75 -0.08 -0.17 -3.43
CA ILE A 75 -1.04 -0.86 -2.55
C ILE A 75 -0.48 -1.01 -1.13
N THR A 76 0.80 -1.36 -1.00
CA THR A 76 1.45 -1.50 0.30
C THR A 76 1.52 -0.16 1.04
N ALA A 77 1.84 0.94 0.35
CA ALA A 77 1.83 2.28 0.93
C ALA A 77 0.42 2.71 1.34
N LEU A 78 -0.58 2.49 0.49
CA LEU A 78 -1.99 2.79 0.79
C LEU A 78 -2.48 2.04 2.03
N ARG A 79 -2.15 0.74 2.16
CA ARG A 79 -2.45 -0.04 3.37
C ARG A 79 -1.81 0.52 4.62
N LYS A 80 -0.51 0.86 4.57
CA LYS A 80 0.18 1.49 5.69
C LYS A 80 -0.49 2.80 6.09
N GLY A 81 -0.94 3.59 5.11
CA GLY A 81 -1.69 4.83 5.35
C GLY A 81 -3.05 4.60 6.01
N VAL A 82 -3.75 3.51 5.70
CA VAL A 82 -4.99 3.08 6.38
C VAL A 82 -4.71 2.65 7.81
N GLU A 83 -3.66 1.86 8.04
CA GLU A 83 -3.34 1.33 9.37
C GLU A 83 -2.96 2.44 10.35
N LYS A 84 -2.10 3.39 9.93
CA LYS A 84 -1.76 4.55 10.74
C LYS A 84 -2.99 5.34 11.17
N ARG A 85 -3.98 5.45 10.29
CA ARG A 85 -5.26 6.13 10.59
C ARG A 85 -6.13 5.31 11.52
N ARG A 86 -6.13 3.99 11.43
CA ARG A 86 -6.80 3.11 12.40
C ARG A 86 -6.20 3.26 13.78
N GLU A 87 -4.88 3.20 13.89
CA GLU A 87 -4.16 3.41 15.15
C GLU A 87 -4.48 4.80 15.74
N ALA A 88 -4.47 5.85 14.90
CA ALA A 88 -4.86 7.19 15.32
C ALA A 88 -6.35 7.28 15.72
N ALA A 89 -7.24 6.60 15.01
CA ALA A 89 -8.68 6.59 15.31
C ALA A 89 -8.94 5.92 16.66
N LEU A 90 -8.23 4.83 16.98
CA LEU A 90 -8.30 4.17 18.28
C LEU A 90 -7.81 5.10 19.41
N ALA A 91 -6.79 5.93 19.16
CA ALA A 91 -6.31 6.90 20.14
C ALA A 91 -7.36 7.98 20.49
N TYR A 92 -8.28 8.30 19.58
CA TYR A 92 -9.38 9.26 19.80
C TYR A 92 -10.75 8.61 20.07
N ALA A 93 -10.81 7.27 20.12
CA ALA A 93 -12.05 6.54 20.33
C ALA A 93 -12.74 6.91 21.65
N PRO A 94 -14.07 6.72 21.79
CA PRO A 94 -14.78 7.01 23.04
C PRO A 94 -14.23 6.25 24.26
N THR A 95 -13.58 5.11 24.01
CA THR A 95 -12.97 4.24 25.01
C THR A 95 -11.52 4.61 25.32
N SER A 96 -10.96 5.65 24.69
CA SER A 96 -9.57 6.06 24.87
C SER A 96 -9.40 6.99 26.08
N PRO A 97 -8.17 7.16 26.61
CA PRO A 97 -7.89 8.09 27.70
C PRO A 97 -8.18 9.56 27.38
N SER A 98 -8.27 9.92 26.08
CA SER A 98 -8.55 11.28 25.62
C SER A 98 -9.49 11.22 24.41
N PRO A 99 -10.80 11.03 24.65
CA PRO A 99 -11.78 10.84 23.59
C PRO A 99 -12.02 12.15 22.83
N HIS A 100 -11.94 12.08 21.50
CA HIS A 100 -12.27 13.20 20.61
C HIS A 100 -13.14 12.69 19.45
N PRO A 101 -14.48 12.76 19.57
CA PRO A 101 -15.39 12.12 18.63
C PRO A 101 -15.31 12.74 17.22
N GLU A 102 -15.05 14.04 17.10
CA GLU A 102 -14.87 14.68 15.79
C GLU A 102 -13.64 14.16 15.05
N ASN A 103 -12.50 14.03 15.75
CA ASN A 103 -11.28 13.49 15.19
C ASN A 103 -11.43 12.00 14.84
N HIS A 104 -12.09 11.24 15.71
CA HIS A 104 -12.38 9.83 15.46
C HIS A 104 -13.26 9.64 14.21
N SER A 105 -14.31 10.45 14.06
CA SER A 105 -15.19 10.45 12.90
C SER A 105 -14.43 10.85 11.62
N ALA A 106 -13.62 11.91 11.68
CA ALA A 106 -12.80 12.36 10.56
C ALA A 106 -11.83 11.26 10.08
N LEU A 107 -11.11 10.63 11.00
CA LEU A 107 -10.18 9.53 10.68
C LEU A 107 -10.92 8.29 10.13
N THR A 108 -12.11 7.99 10.65
CA THR A 108 -12.95 6.89 10.16
C THR A 108 -13.39 7.15 8.72
N ASN A 109 -13.81 8.38 8.40
CA ASN A 109 -14.15 8.77 7.04
C ASN A 109 -12.94 8.68 6.09
N GLU A 110 -11.75 9.09 6.55
CA GLU A 110 -10.52 8.92 5.77
C GLU A 110 -10.20 7.43 5.53
N ILE A 111 -10.38 6.56 6.52
CA ILE A 111 -10.19 5.11 6.36
C ILE A 111 -11.12 4.56 5.28
N THR A 112 -12.42 4.90 5.34
CA THR A 112 -13.41 4.46 4.35
C THR A 112 -13.06 4.96 2.95
N LEU A 113 -12.65 6.23 2.84
CA LEU A 113 -12.18 6.80 1.57
C LEU A 113 -11.02 5.99 0.99
N LEU A 114 -9.96 5.75 1.77
CA LEU A 114 -8.78 5.01 1.29
C LEU A 114 -9.10 3.54 0.96
N GLN A 115 -10.01 2.92 1.70
CA GLN A 115 -10.47 1.55 1.42
C GLN A 115 -11.17 1.43 0.06
N SER A 116 -11.86 2.47 -0.39
CA SER A 116 -12.50 2.49 -1.72
C SER A 116 -11.51 2.37 -2.90
N PHE A 117 -10.24 2.72 -2.67
CA PHE A 117 -9.17 2.61 -3.67
C PHE A 117 -8.40 1.29 -3.60
N LEU A 118 -8.51 0.55 -2.49
CA LEU A 118 -7.90 -0.76 -2.35
C LEU A 118 -8.69 -1.80 -3.15
N PRO A 119 -8.02 -2.78 -3.78
CA PRO A 119 -8.72 -3.94 -4.31
C PRO A 119 -9.41 -4.67 -3.16
N SER A 120 -10.61 -5.21 -3.44
CA SER A 120 -11.37 -5.98 -2.45
C SER A 120 -10.47 -7.11 -1.91
N GLY A 121 -10.17 -7.04 -0.62
CA GLY A 121 -9.41 -8.07 0.07
C GLY A 121 -10.32 -9.22 0.47
N PRO A 122 -9.74 -10.41 0.77
CA PRO A 122 -10.50 -11.48 1.39
C PRO A 122 -11.13 -10.99 2.71
N SER A 123 -12.34 -11.46 3.02
CA SER A 123 -12.96 -11.20 4.32
C SER A 123 -12.07 -11.77 5.45
N PRO A 124 -12.12 -11.21 6.67
CA PRO A 124 -11.31 -11.70 7.78
C PRO A 124 -11.57 -13.17 8.11
N GLU A 125 -12.80 -13.64 7.90
CA GLU A 125 -13.19 -15.05 8.08
C GLU A 125 -12.58 -15.94 6.99
N ALA A 126 -12.75 -15.58 5.71
CA ALA A 126 -12.17 -16.32 4.61
C ALA A 126 -10.64 -16.36 4.67
N LEU A 127 -10.02 -15.27 5.17
CA LEU A 127 -8.58 -15.23 5.39
C LEU A 127 -8.14 -16.22 6.48
N LYS A 128 -8.87 -16.30 7.59
CA LYS A 128 -8.59 -17.25 8.67
C LYS A 128 -8.76 -18.69 8.20
N GLU A 129 -9.86 -19.01 7.53
CA GLU A 129 -10.11 -20.35 6.98
C GLU A 129 -9.02 -20.75 5.97
N LEU A 130 -8.63 -19.82 5.10
CA LEU A 130 -7.57 -20.06 4.14
C LEU A 130 -6.24 -20.35 4.84
N ILE A 131 -5.86 -19.52 5.83
CA ILE A 131 -4.64 -19.71 6.61
C ILE A 131 -4.68 -21.06 7.33
N GLN A 132 -5.81 -21.39 7.97
CA GLN A 132 -5.98 -22.66 8.67
C GLN A 132 -5.84 -23.83 7.71
N SER A 133 -6.45 -23.78 6.52
CA SER A 133 -6.29 -24.82 5.49
C SER A 133 -4.82 -25.03 5.08
N VAL A 134 -4.03 -23.95 5.02
CA VAL A 134 -2.61 -24.00 4.67
C VAL A 134 -1.79 -24.56 5.82
N VAL A 135 -2.07 -24.16 7.06
CA VAL A 135 -1.43 -24.71 8.26
C VAL A 135 -1.74 -26.20 8.40
N ASP A 136 -2.99 -26.61 8.17
CA ASP A 136 -3.43 -27.99 8.27
C ASP A 136 -2.80 -28.88 7.18
N SER A 137 -2.46 -28.31 6.04
CA SER A 137 -1.75 -29.01 4.95
C SER A 137 -0.24 -29.15 5.21
N LEU A 138 0.32 -28.52 6.26
CA LEU A 138 1.74 -28.66 6.60
C LEU A 138 1.99 -29.89 7.47
N GLU A 139 3.10 -30.59 7.19
CA GLU A 139 3.61 -31.67 8.02
C GLU A 139 3.98 -31.17 9.43
N GLU A 140 3.70 -31.98 10.47
CA GLU A 140 3.90 -31.60 11.87
C GLU A 140 5.33 -31.16 12.19
N GLY A 141 6.34 -31.77 11.53
CA GLY A 141 7.75 -31.41 11.69
C GLY A 141 8.09 -30.00 11.20
N VAL A 142 7.29 -29.44 10.29
CA VAL A 142 7.46 -28.06 9.79
C VAL A 142 6.69 -27.07 10.66
N ARG A 143 5.59 -27.46 11.30
CA ARG A 143 4.76 -26.57 12.16
C ARG A 143 5.51 -26.05 13.38
N GLY A 144 6.38 -26.89 13.98
CA GLY A 144 7.20 -26.51 15.15
C GLY A 144 8.49 -25.73 14.83
N SER A 145 8.81 -25.55 13.54
CA SER A 145 10.04 -24.88 13.11
C SER A 145 9.88 -23.36 13.09
N LYS A 146 10.95 -22.62 13.41
CA LYS A 146 11.01 -21.15 13.22
C LYS A 146 10.73 -20.72 11.76
N GLY A 147 10.85 -21.64 10.80
CA GLY A 147 10.53 -21.42 9.38
C GLY A 147 9.05 -21.59 9.02
N ALA A 148 8.21 -22.16 9.90
CA ALA A 148 6.80 -22.44 9.65
C ALA A 148 6.02 -21.21 9.14
N VAL A 149 6.23 -20.06 9.78
CA VAL A 149 5.58 -18.80 9.42
C VAL A 149 5.86 -18.42 7.97
N GLY A 150 7.11 -18.57 7.52
CA GLY A 150 7.51 -18.24 6.16
C GLY A 150 6.91 -19.18 5.11
N VAL A 151 6.77 -20.47 5.45
CA VAL A 151 6.15 -21.48 4.57
C VAL A 151 4.65 -21.23 4.45
N VAL A 152 3.95 -21.02 5.57
CA VAL A 152 2.52 -20.69 5.58
C VAL A 152 2.26 -19.41 4.81
N MET A 153 3.06 -18.36 5.04
CA MET A 153 2.91 -17.08 4.35
C MET A 153 3.03 -17.24 2.83
N LYS A 154 3.99 -18.05 2.35
CA LYS A 154 4.12 -18.36 0.91
C LYS A 154 2.91 -19.14 0.39
N GLY A 155 2.45 -20.16 1.11
CA GLY A 155 1.29 -20.96 0.71
C GLY A 155 -0.01 -20.15 0.64
N VAL A 156 -0.23 -19.29 1.64
CA VAL A 156 -1.37 -18.37 1.70
C VAL A 156 -1.34 -17.39 0.54
N MET A 157 -0.18 -16.75 0.28
CA MET A 157 -0.03 -15.83 -0.85
C MET A 157 -0.20 -16.52 -2.20
N ALA A 158 0.28 -17.76 -2.35
CA ALA A 158 0.09 -18.55 -3.57
C ALA A 158 -1.39 -18.88 -3.81
N LYS A 159 -2.13 -19.28 -2.77
CA LYS A 159 -3.58 -19.55 -2.88
C LYS A 159 -4.40 -18.27 -3.11
N LEU A 160 -3.96 -17.14 -2.56
CA LEU A 160 -4.62 -15.85 -2.74
C LEU A 160 -4.41 -15.26 -4.13
N GLY A 161 -3.33 -15.59 -4.84
CA GLY A 161 -3.11 -15.14 -6.22
C GLY A 161 -3.25 -13.62 -6.36
N GLU A 162 -4.19 -13.16 -7.19
CA GLU A 162 -4.47 -11.73 -7.39
C GLU A 162 -5.06 -11.06 -6.13
N ALA A 163 -5.82 -11.80 -5.33
CA ALA A 163 -6.34 -11.31 -4.04
C ALA A 163 -5.24 -11.19 -2.97
N ALA A 164 -4.02 -11.68 -3.21
CA ALA A 164 -2.86 -11.42 -2.36
C ALA A 164 -2.50 -9.93 -2.35
N ALA A 165 -2.75 -9.25 -3.47
CA ALA A 165 -2.65 -7.81 -3.54
C ALA A 165 -3.69 -7.14 -2.62
N GLY A 166 -4.81 -7.81 -2.31
CA GLY A 166 -5.86 -7.43 -1.35
C GLY A 166 -5.60 -7.78 0.13
N ALA A 167 -4.73 -8.75 0.42
CA ALA A 167 -4.48 -9.26 1.76
C ALA A 167 -3.42 -8.45 2.54
N ASP A 168 -3.68 -8.14 3.81
CA ASP A 168 -2.69 -7.51 4.68
C ASP A 168 -1.66 -8.53 5.17
N ARG A 169 -0.41 -8.37 4.74
CA ARG A 169 0.72 -9.22 5.13
C ARG A 169 0.96 -9.25 6.64
N LYS A 170 0.75 -8.13 7.34
CA LYS A 170 0.97 -8.05 8.79
C LYS A 170 -0.11 -8.85 9.52
N GLU A 171 -1.36 -8.71 9.09
CA GLU A 171 -2.48 -9.45 9.64
C GLU A 171 -2.38 -10.96 9.37
N VAL A 172 -2.01 -11.36 8.15
CA VAL A 172 -1.71 -12.77 7.84
C VAL A 172 -0.63 -13.30 8.77
N GLY A 173 0.47 -12.57 8.95
CA GLY A 173 1.54 -12.98 9.86
C GLY A 173 1.10 -13.12 11.32
N ARG A 174 0.22 -12.22 11.79
CA ARG A 174 -0.35 -12.28 13.14
C ARG A 174 -1.20 -13.54 13.33
N ILE A 175 -2.14 -13.79 12.41
CA ILE A 175 -3.03 -14.97 12.46
C ILE A 175 -2.22 -16.27 12.38
N VAL A 176 -1.22 -16.33 11.49
CA VAL A 176 -0.31 -17.49 11.38
C VAL A 176 0.44 -17.70 12.70
N GLY A 177 0.94 -16.64 13.32
CA GLY A 177 1.63 -16.72 14.61
C GLY A 177 0.73 -17.15 15.77
N GLU A 178 -0.55 -16.81 15.75
CA GLU A 178 -1.53 -17.29 16.73
C GLU A 178 -1.87 -18.78 16.52
N LEU A 179 -2.05 -19.20 15.27
CA LEU A 179 -2.40 -20.58 14.93
C LEU A 179 -1.26 -21.57 15.17
N LEU A 180 0.00 -21.15 14.94
CA LEU A 180 1.18 -22.00 15.15
C LEU A 180 1.64 -22.08 16.61
N LYS A 181 1.17 -21.17 17.48
CA LYS A 181 1.44 -21.23 18.93
C LYS A 181 0.49 -22.17 19.67
N LYS A 182 -0.60 -22.57 19.00
CA LYS A 182 -1.62 -23.47 19.51
C LYS A 182 -1.23 -24.91 19.24
#